data_AF-A0A376VZ07-F1
#
_entry.id   AF-A0A376VZ07-F1
#
_cell.length_a   1.000
_cell.length_b   1.000
_cell.length_c   1.000
_cell.angle_alpha   90.00
_cell.angle_beta   90.00
_cell.angle_gamma   90.00
#
_symmetry.space_group_name_H-M   'P 1'
#
loop_
_entity.id
_entity.type
_entity.pdbx_description
1 polymer ?
#
loop_
_entity_poly.entity_id
_entity_poly.type
_entity_poly.pdbx_seq_one_letter_code
_entity_poly.pdbx_strand_id
1 'polypeptide(L)'
;MKLLADAPLVEVADGEYDVIVLPGGIKGAECFRDSTLLVETVKQFHRSGRIVAAICAAPATVLVPHDIFPIGNMTGFPTLKDKIPAEQWQDKRVVWDARVKLLTSQGPGTAIDFGLKIIDLLVGREKAHEVASQLVMAAGIYNYYE
;
A
#
# COMPACT_ATOMS: atom_id res chain seq x y z
N MET A 1 21.42 2.35 4.02
CA MET A 1 20.98 0.98 4.36
C MET A 1 20.95 0.17 3.07
N LYS A 2 21.43 -1.08 3.08
CA LYS A 2 21.30 -2.03 1.97
C LYS A 2 20.36 -3.14 2.45
N LEU A 3 19.41 -3.55 1.63
CA LEU A 3 18.49 -4.66 1.90
C LEU A 3 18.84 -5.80 0.95
N LEU A 4 18.74 -7.03 1.43
CA LEU A 4 18.81 -8.24 0.60
C LEU A 4 17.37 -8.72 0.42
N ALA A 5 16.92 -8.85 -0.82
CA ALA A 5 15.63 -9.46 -1.14
C ALA A 5 15.78 -10.97 -1.17
N ASP A 6 14.72 -11.69 -0.81
CA ASP A 6 14.72 -13.16 -0.80
C ASP A 6 14.80 -13.75 -2.22
N ALA A 7 14.13 -13.11 -3.18
CA ALA A 7 14.09 -13.56 -4.57
C ALA A 7 13.89 -12.39 -5.56
N PRO A 8 14.29 -12.53 -6.83
CA PRO A 8 13.87 -11.67 -7.92
C PRO A 8 12.35 -11.73 -8.16
N LEU A 9 11.72 -10.61 -8.52
CA LEU A 9 10.26 -10.55 -8.73
C LEU A 9 9.75 -11.58 -9.77
N VAL A 10 10.51 -11.82 -10.84
CA VAL A 10 10.09 -12.75 -11.92
C VAL A 10 9.94 -14.19 -11.44
N GLU A 11 10.64 -14.57 -10.37
CA GLU A 11 10.59 -15.93 -9.84
C GLU A 11 9.40 -16.15 -8.90
N VAL A 12 8.80 -15.07 -8.39
CA VAL A 12 7.77 -15.13 -7.35
C VAL A 12 6.46 -14.42 -7.74
N ALA A 13 6.42 -13.66 -8.83
CA ALA A 13 5.26 -12.84 -9.21
C ALA A 13 3.95 -13.64 -9.34
N ASP A 14 4.04 -14.91 -9.75
CA ASP A 14 2.89 -15.82 -9.93
C ASP A 14 2.50 -16.57 -8.64
N GLY A 15 3.17 -16.28 -7.52
CA GLY A 15 2.84 -16.88 -6.23
C GLY A 15 1.46 -16.51 -5.72
N GLU A 16 0.89 -17.39 -4.90
CA GLU A 16 -0.42 -17.23 -4.26
C GLU A 16 -0.34 -16.36 -2.99
N TYR A 17 0.25 -15.17 -3.10
CA TYR A 17 0.26 -14.19 -2.01
C TYR A 17 -1.08 -13.47 -1.91
N ASP A 18 -1.54 -13.16 -0.70
CA ASP A 18 -2.81 -12.44 -0.46
C ASP A 18 -2.76 -10.94 -0.72
N VAL A 19 -1.56 -10.35 -0.64
CA VAL A 19 -1.31 -8.92 -0.81
C VAL A 19 0.01 -8.66 -1.53
N ILE A 20 0.02 -7.67 -2.43
CA ILE A 20 1.25 -7.06 -2.95
C ILE A 20 1.46 -5.71 -2.28
N VAL A 21 2.66 -5.47 -1.75
CA VAL A 21 3.02 -4.23 -1.07
C VAL A 21 4.00 -3.42 -1.93
N LEU A 22 3.66 -2.16 -2.21
CA LEU A 22 4.51 -1.21 -2.93
C LEU A 22 5.02 -0.13 -1.96
N PRO A 23 6.28 -0.24 -1.48
CA PRO A 23 6.92 0.83 -0.73
C PRO A 23 7.04 2.12 -1.54
N GLY A 24 7.19 3.24 -0.83
CA GLY A 24 7.46 4.53 -1.45
C GLY A 24 8.94 4.78 -1.75
N GLY A 25 9.34 6.05 -1.63
CA GLY A 25 10.65 6.53 -2.06
C GLY A 25 10.64 6.81 -3.57
N ILE A 26 10.84 8.07 -3.96
CA ILE A 26 10.51 8.54 -5.31
C ILE A 26 11.21 7.72 -6.41
N LYS A 27 12.51 7.48 -6.30
CA LYS A 27 13.28 6.68 -7.26
C LYS A 27 12.84 5.21 -7.30
N GLY A 28 12.48 4.64 -6.15
CA GLY A 28 11.97 3.27 -6.09
C GLY A 28 10.61 3.15 -6.78
N ALA A 29 9.72 4.12 -6.54
CA ALA A 29 8.43 4.19 -7.20
C ALA A 29 8.55 4.44 -8.72
N GLU A 30 9.55 5.20 -9.17
CA GLU A 30 9.88 5.33 -10.60
C GLU A 30 10.34 4.00 -11.19
N CYS A 31 11.23 3.25 -10.52
CA CYS A 31 11.61 1.91 -10.95
C CYS A 31 10.40 0.96 -11.04
N PHE A 32 9.45 1.08 -10.12
CA PHE A 32 8.20 0.30 -10.17
C PHE A 32 7.32 0.72 -11.34
N ARG A 33 7.14 2.02 -11.56
CA ARG A 33 6.37 2.57 -12.69
C ARG A 33 6.90 2.09 -14.03
N ASP A 34 8.22 2.03 -14.17
CA ASP A 34 8.90 1.71 -15.43
C ASP A 34 9.13 0.20 -15.63
N SER A 35 8.78 -0.63 -14.65
CA SER A 35 8.85 -2.09 -14.74
C SER A 35 7.53 -2.68 -15.22
N THR A 36 7.49 -3.14 -16.48
CA THR A 36 6.31 -3.83 -17.05
C THR A 36 5.89 -5.02 -16.19
N LEU A 37 6.84 -5.81 -15.72
CA LEU A 37 6.57 -6.96 -14.85
C LEU A 37 5.86 -6.51 -13.56
N LEU A 38 6.34 -5.45 -12.91
CA LEU A 38 5.72 -4.96 -11.67
C LEU A 38 4.28 -4.51 -11.92
N VAL A 39 4.06 -3.69 -12.94
CA VAL A 39 2.73 -3.14 -13.24
C VAL A 39 1.74 -4.25 -13.56
N GLU A 40 2.14 -5.23 -14.37
CA GLU A 40 1.27 -6.36 -14.71
C GLU A 40 1.00 -7.28 -13.52
N THR A 41 1.98 -7.50 -12.64
CA THR A 41 1.76 -8.20 -11.37
C THR A 41 0.74 -7.47 -10.50
N VAL A 42 0.84 -6.15 -10.34
CA VAL A 42 -0.13 -5.36 -9.56
C VAL A 42 -1.54 -5.46 -10.14
N LYS A 43 -1.67 -5.30 -11.46
CA LYS A 43 -2.97 -5.48 -12.13
C LYS A 43 -3.50 -6.90 -11.95
N GLN A 44 -2.64 -7.92 -11.98
CA GLN A 44 -3.04 -9.30 -11.78
C GLN A 44 -3.53 -9.57 -10.35
N PHE A 45 -2.88 -8.99 -9.33
CA PHE A 45 -3.38 -9.04 -7.95
C PHE A 45 -4.77 -8.44 -7.85
N HIS A 46 -4.99 -7.24 -8.42
CA HIS A 46 -6.31 -6.62 -8.43
C HIS A 46 -7.37 -7.47 -9.15
N ARG A 47 -7.08 -7.96 -10.38
CA ARG A 47 -8.00 -8.78 -11.18
C ARG A 47 -8.36 -10.11 -10.52
N SER A 48 -7.44 -10.69 -9.74
CA SER A 48 -7.68 -11.92 -8.98
C SER A 48 -8.35 -11.67 -7.61
N GLY A 49 -8.78 -10.44 -7.33
CA GLY A 49 -9.48 -10.10 -6.10
C GLY A 49 -8.57 -10.09 -4.87
N ARG A 50 -7.26 -9.94 -5.05
CA ARG A 50 -6.27 -9.82 -3.98
C ARG A 50 -6.00 -8.36 -3.64
N ILE A 51 -5.35 -8.12 -2.51
CA ILE A 51 -5.11 -6.76 -2.02
C ILE A 51 -3.91 -6.14 -2.76
N VAL A 52 -4.06 -4.89 -3.16
CA VAL A 52 -2.93 -4.02 -3.53
C VAL A 52 -2.74 -3.00 -2.41
N ALA A 53 -1.53 -2.93 -1.86
CA ALA A 53 -1.20 -2.02 -0.77
C ALA A 53 -0.04 -1.11 -1.21
N ALA A 54 -0.22 0.21 -1.26
CA ALA A 54 0.81 1.14 -1.72
C ALA A 54 0.98 2.36 -0.79
N ILE A 55 2.21 2.76 -0.49
CA ILE A 55 2.49 3.83 0.48
C ILE A 55 3.35 4.94 -0.10
N CYS A 56 3.16 6.16 0.40
CA CYS A 56 4.01 7.31 0.11
C CYS A 56 3.95 7.73 -1.37
N ALA A 57 5.04 7.58 -2.12
CA ALA A 57 5.08 7.98 -3.53
C ALA A 57 4.41 6.95 -4.47
N ALA A 58 4.30 5.69 -4.06
CA ALA A 58 3.81 4.62 -4.92
C ALA A 58 2.39 4.84 -5.48
N PRO A 59 1.40 5.35 -4.70
CA PRO A 59 0.07 5.65 -5.24
C PRO A 59 0.10 6.61 -6.43
N ALA A 60 0.73 7.78 -6.26
CA ALA A 60 0.84 8.82 -7.28
C ALA A 60 1.74 8.43 -8.46
N THR A 61 2.81 7.68 -8.22
CA THR A 61 3.83 7.39 -9.24
C THR A 61 3.58 6.10 -10.00
N VAL A 62 2.91 5.10 -9.40
CA VAL A 62 2.67 3.79 -10.01
C VAL A 62 1.20 3.60 -10.35
N LEU A 63 0.28 3.84 -9.42
CA LEU A 63 -1.12 3.49 -9.62
C LEU A 63 -1.83 4.44 -10.58
N VAL A 64 -1.62 5.75 -10.41
CA VAL A 64 -2.27 6.78 -11.22
C VAL A 64 -1.81 6.76 -12.69
N PRO A 65 -0.50 6.75 -13.03
CA PRO A 65 -0.07 6.83 -14.43
C PRO A 65 -0.45 5.60 -15.27
N HIS A 66 -0.71 4.47 -14.61
CA HIS A 66 -1.10 3.20 -15.23
C HIS A 66 -2.61 2.93 -15.16
N ASP A 67 -3.40 3.90 -14.68
CA ASP A 67 -4.86 3.85 -14.54
C ASP A 67 -5.36 2.53 -13.90
N ILE A 68 -4.65 2.05 -12.87
CA ILE A 68 -4.94 0.73 -12.28
C ILE A 68 -6.25 0.76 -11.50
N PHE A 69 -6.57 1.90 -10.89
CA PHE A 69 -7.75 2.11 -10.05
C PHE A 69 -8.47 3.41 -10.43
N PRO A 70 -9.16 3.47 -11.58
CA PRO A 70 -9.72 4.72 -12.13
C PRO A 70 -10.76 5.41 -11.24
N ILE A 71 -11.42 4.65 -10.34
CA ILE A 71 -12.43 5.17 -9.40
C ILE A 71 -12.07 4.88 -7.94
N GLY A 72 -10.84 4.44 -7.67
CA GLY A 72 -10.40 4.04 -6.34
C GLY A 72 -10.08 5.26 -5.49
N ASN A 73 -10.62 5.31 -4.28
CA ASN A 73 -10.20 6.31 -3.30
C ASN A 73 -8.82 5.96 -2.77
N MET A 74 -7.91 6.93 -2.76
CA MET A 74 -6.54 6.72 -2.31
C MET A 74 -5.93 7.93 -1.62
N THR A 75 -4.93 7.67 -0.81
CA THR A 75 -4.01 8.67 -0.26
C THR A 75 -2.60 8.43 -0.79
N GLY A 76 -1.68 9.32 -0.47
CA GLY A 76 -0.27 9.22 -0.84
C GLY A 76 0.53 10.29 -0.10
N PHE A 77 1.79 10.47 -0.48
CA PHE A 77 2.62 11.48 0.14
C PHE A 77 2.03 12.88 -0.11
N PRO A 78 1.81 13.72 0.93
CA PRO A 78 1.05 14.97 0.77
C PRO A 78 1.59 15.94 -0.29
N THR A 79 2.91 15.97 -0.49
CA THR A 79 3.52 16.85 -1.51
C THR A 79 3.34 16.35 -2.95
N LEU A 80 2.80 15.14 -3.13
CA LEU A 80 2.46 14.55 -4.43
C LEU A 80 0.94 14.50 -4.64
N LYS A 81 0.15 15.19 -3.79
CA LYS A 81 -1.31 15.28 -3.92
C LYS A 81 -1.75 15.71 -5.32
N ASP A 82 -1.03 16.65 -5.93
CA ASP A 82 -1.31 17.18 -7.27
C ASP A 82 -1.14 16.14 -8.39
N LYS A 83 -0.54 14.99 -8.10
CA LYS A 83 -0.38 13.86 -9.01
C LYS A 83 -1.51 12.82 -8.88
N ILE A 84 -2.42 12.97 -7.92
CA ILE A 84 -3.60 12.13 -7.76
C ILE A 84 -4.83 12.95 -8.18
N PRO A 85 -5.74 12.40 -9.02
CA PRO A 85 -6.99 13.07 -9.37
C PRO A 85 -7.77 13.51 -8.11
N ALA A 86 -8.31 14.72 -8.14
CA ALA A 86 -8.87 15.37 -6.95
C ALA A 86 -10.06 14.59 -6.36
N GLU A 87 -10.82 13.91 -7.20
CA GLU A 87 -11.94 13.04 -6.86
C GLU A 87 -11.52 11.73 -6.17
N GLN A 88 -10.28 11.29 -6.35
CA GLN A 88 -9.74 10.08 -5.72
C GLN A 88 -9.02 10.39 -4.41
N TRP A 89 -8.47 11.61 -4.27
CA TRP A 89 -7.62 11.99 -3.15
C TRP A 89 -8.36 12.02 -1.81
N GLN A 90 -7.78 11.36 -0.83
CA GLN A 90 -8.23 11.35 0.56
C GLN A 90 -7.07 11.76 1.48
N ASP A 91 -7.16 12.91 2.14
CA ASP A 91 -6.12 13.36 3.07
C ASP A 91 -6.26 12.67 4.44
N LYS A 92 -5.92 11.37 4.47
CA LYS A 92 -5.95 10.50 5.64
C LYS A 92 -4.66 9.70 5.72
N ARG A 93 -4.21 9.40 6.94
CA ARG A 93 -2.99 8.61 7.21
C ARG A 93 -3.01 7.26 6.49
N VAL A 94 -4.17 6.58 6.51
CA VAL A 94 -4.44 5.30 5.84
C VAL A 94 -5.82 5.37 5.19
N VAL A 95 -5.94 4.83 3.98
CA VAL A 95 -7.19 4.73 3.22
C VAL A 95 -7.35 3.30 2.73
N TRP A 96 -8.44 2.66 3.14
CA TRP A 96 -8.86 1.36 2.63
C TRP A 96 -10.11 1.54 1.77
N ASP A 97 -10.00 1.28 0.47
CA ASP A 97 -11.14 1.20 -0.43
C ASP A 97 -11.51 -0.27 -0.67
N ALA A 98 -12.48 -0.74 0.12
CA ALA A 98 -12.94 -2.13 0.10
C ALA A 98 -13.51 -2.56 -1.27
N ARG A 99 -14.05 -1.63 -2.06
CA ARG A 99 -14.70 -1.94 -3.36
C ARG A 99 -13.70 -2.48 -4.38
N VAL A 100 -12.47 -1.98 -4.32
CA VAL A 100 -11.39 -2.34 -5.25
C VAL A 100 -10.22 -3.04 -4.56
N LYS A 101 -10.33 -3.28 -3.25
CA LYS A 101 -9.29 -3.87 -2.39
C LYS A 101 -7.95 -3.13 -2.46
N LEU A 102 -8.02 -1.80 -2.43
CA LEU A 102 -6.86 -0.91 -2.45
C LEU A 102 -6.61 -0.34 -1.05
N LEU A 103 -5.42 -0.60 -0.51
CA LEU A 103 -4.94 0.03 0.72
C LEU A 103 -3.85 1.05 0.37
N THR A 104 -3.99 2.29 0.80
CA THR A 104 -2.96 3.32 0.64
C THR A 104 -2.63 4.07 1.91
N SER A 105 -1.43 4.63 1.99
CA SER A 105 -0.93 5.37 3.17
C SER A 105 0.05 6.49 2.79
N GLN A 106 0.23 7.48 3.67
CA GLN A 106 0.87 8.75 3.31
C GLN A 106 2.41 8.75 3.30
N GLY A 107 3.09 8.07 4.21
CA GLY A 107 4.53 8.30 4.36
C GLY A 107 5.23 7.43 5.40
N PRO A 108 6.53 7.68 5.66
CA PRO A 108 7.27 6.96 6.70
C PRO A 108 6.59 6.99 8.07
N GLY A 109 6.03 8.15 8.43
CA GLY A 109 5.32 8.34 9.71
C GLY A 109 3.95 7.65 9.81
N THR A 110 3.47 7.01 8.74
CA THR A 110 2.19 6.25 8.69
C THR A 110 2.40 4.78 8.35
N ALA A 111 3.66 4.31 8.35
CA ALA A 111 4.00 2.92 8.03
C ALA A 111 3.47 1.93 9.07
N ILE A 112 3.42 2.32 10.36
CA ILE A 112 2.83 1.50 11.43
C ILE A 112 1.33 1.34 11.19
N ASP A 113 0.59 2.43 11.00
CA ASP A 113 -0.84 2.41 10.72
C ASP A 113 -1.17 1.54 9.50
N PHE A 114 -0.33 1.65 8.45
CA PHE A 114 -0.46 0.90 7.21
C PHE A 114 -0.22 -0.61 7.42
N GLY A 115 0.86 -0.98 8.09
CA GLY A 115 1.18 -2.38 8.39
C GLY A 115 0.11 -3.02 9.28
N LEU A 116 -0.35 -2.32 10.31
CA LEU A 116 -1.43 -2.80 11.17
C LEU A 116 -2.74 -2.99 10.40
N LYS A 117 -3.05 -2.11 9.44
CA LYS A 117 -4.25 -2.28 8.62
C LYS A 117 -4.15 -3.48 7.69
N ILE A 118 -2.96 -3.83 7.18
CA ILE A 118 -2.76 -5.08 6.43
C ILE A 118 -3.04 -6.29 7.32
N ILE A 119 -2.53 -6.28 8.56
CA ILE A 119 -2.77 -7.37 9.54
C ILE A 119 -4.28 -7.51 9.81
N ASP A 120 -4.97 -6.40 10.09
CA ASP A 120 -6.42 -6.38 10.31
C ASP A 120 -7.19 -7.00 9.12
N LEU A 121 -6.83 -6.63 7.89
CA LEU A 121 -7.50 -7.11 6.68
C LEU A 121 -7.24 -8.59 6.37
N LEU A 122 -6.08 -9.14 6.74
CA LEU A 122 -5.69 -10.51 6.38
C LEU A 122 -5.95 -11.51 7.50
N VAL A 123 -5.72 -11.13 8.76
CA VAL A 123 -5.74 -12.04 9.91
C VAL A 123 -6.56 -11.53 11.09
N GLY A 124 -7.26 -10.41 10.91
CA GLY A 124 -8.27 -9.92 11.85
C GLY A 124 -7.78 -8.86 12.84
N ARG A 125 -8.77 -8.14 13.39
CA ARG A 125 -8.60 -7.00 14.29
C ARG A 125 -7.86 -7.38 15.57
N GLU A 126 -8.18 -8.53 16.15
CA GLU A 126 -7.59 -9.02 17.40
C GLU A 126 -6.08 -9.19 17.24
N LYS A 127 -5.64 -9.70 16.08
CA LYS A 127 -4.21 -9.86 15.78
C LYS A 127 -3.54 -8.52 15.49
N ALA A 128 -4.22 -7.60 14.82
CA ALA A 128 -3.72 -6.24 14.65
C ALA A 128 -3.52 -5.54 15.99
N HIS A 129 -4.45 -5.72 16.94
CA HIS A 129 -4.32 -5.20 18.29
C HIS A 129 -3.15 -5.82 19.07
N GLU A 130 -3.03 -7.15 19.02
CA GLU A 130 -1.92 -7.88 19.64
C GLU A 130 -0.57 -7.35 19.17
N VAL A 131 -0.38 -7.19 17.85
CA VAL A 131 0.85 -6.64 17.28
C VAL A 131 1.03 -5.18 17.68
N ALA A 132 -0.02 -4.36 17.61
CA ALA A 132 0.03 -2.94 17.98
C ALA A 132 0.51 -2.72 19.43
N SER A 133 0.07 -3.58 20.36
CA SER A 133 0.43 -3.53 21.77
C SER A 133 1.94 -3.72 22.04
N GLN A 134 2.68 -4.29 21.09
CA GLN A 134 4.11 -4.57 21.22
C GLN A 134 5.00 -3.39 20.79
N LEU A 135 4.42 -2.35 20.17
CA LEU A 135 5.19 -1.35 19.43
C LEU A 135 5.43 -0.03 20.17
N VAL A 136 4.90 0.14 21.39
CA VAL A 136 4.99 1.40 22.16
C VAL A 136 4.63 2.61 21.28
N MET A 137 3.46 2.52 20.63
CA MET A 137 3.09 3.46 19.58
C MET A 137 2.85 4.87 20.10
N ALA A 138 3.13 5.86 19.25
CA ALA A 138 2.79 7.24 19.52
C ALA A 138 1.26 7.41 19.67
N ALA A 139 0.86 8.33 20.55
CA ALA A 139 -0.54 8.72 20.68
C ALA A 139 -1.11 9.21 19.33
N GLY A 140 -2.34 8.82 19.02
CA GLY A 140 -3.03 9.14 17.77
C GLY A 140 -2.96 8.07 16.68
N ILE A 141 -2.10 7.05 16.82
CA ILE A 141 -2.15 5.84 15.97
C ILE A 141 -3.22 4.89 16.53
N TYR A 142 -4.15 4.45 15.68
CA TYR A 142 -5.19 3.50 16.10
C TYR A 142 -4.59 2.14 16.42
N ASN A 143 -4.88 1.61 17.60
CA ASN A 143 -4.30 0.38 18.14
C ASN A 143 -5.22 -0.85 18.03
N TYR A 144 -6.36 -0.73 17.35
CA TYR A 144 -7.32 -1.82 17.12
C TYR A 144 -7.93 -2.44 18.40
N TYR A 145 -7.75 -1.79 19.55
CA TYR A 145 -8.40 -2.17 20.81
C TYR A 145 -9.91 -2.00 20.73
N GLU A 146 -10.63 -2.75 21.56
CA GLU A 146 -12.09 -2.76 21.66
C GLU A 146 -12.63 -1.59 22.49
#